data_AF-A0A8X7PZV1-F1
#
_entry.id   AF-A0A8X7PZV1-F1
#
_cell.length_a   1.000
_cell.length_b   1.000
_cell.length_c   1.000
_cell.angle_alpha   90.00
_cell.angle_beta   90.00
_cell.angle_gamma   90.00
#
_symmetry.space_group_name_H-M   'P 1'
#
loop_
_entity.id
_entity.type
_entity.pdbx_description
1 polymer ?
#
loop_
_entity_poly.entity_id
_entity_poly.type
_entity_poly.pdbx_seq_one_letter_code
_entity_poly.pdbx_strand_id
1 'polypeptide(L)'
;MEDEGCELLAASRGLYVAVVACLVKLIQSDGQNGEGSGSIFLACDAVMNILLKREQIGFSMELSTFSSLLMALTYWADGNKDTSVVMMAASICSLICDFTTEEALLKQPSFNNSSLDSLARLIARSLSSSGQDITSDTEDLLELITAGYSRWKDRFPTVKKHNCSAMT
;
A
#
# COMPACT_ATOMS: atom_id res chain seq x y z
N MET A 1 -22.91 15.58 13.80
CA MET A 1 -21.56 15.20 14.25
C MET A 1 -21.28 13.89 13.54
N GLU A 2 -20.37 13.75 12.59
CA GLU A 2 -19.10 14.44 12.34
C GLU A 2 -18.80 14.39 10.82
N ASP A 3 -19.05 15.47 10.07
CA ASP A 3 -18.53 15.59 8.68
C ASP A 3 -17.42 16.65 8.58
N GLU A 4 -17.32 17.55 9.56
CA GLU A 4 -16.27 18.57 9.66
C GLU A 4 -14.87 17.95 9.82
N GLY A 5 -14.77 16.75 10.39
CA GLY A 5 -13.50 16.03 10.51
C GLY A 5 -12.93 15.71 9.13
N CYS A 6 -13.73 15.15 8.22
CA CYS A 6 -13.29 14.78 6.86
C CYS A 6 -12.99 16.03 6.00
N GLU A 7 -13.74 17.12 6.16
CA GLU A 7 -13.46 18.40 5.48
C GLU A 7 -12.15 19.04 5.94
N LEU A 8 -11.80 18.97 7.23
CA LEU A 8 -10.51 19.47 7.73
C LEU A 8 -9.32 18.62 7.27
N LEU A 9 -9.51 17.31 7.10
CA LEU A 9 -8.52 16.42 6.46
C LEU A 9 -8.30 16.77 4.99
N ALA A 10 -9.37 17.12 4.26
CA ALA A 10 -9.34 17.55 2.87
C ALA A 10 -8.66 18.93 2.68
N ALA A 11 -8.89 19.86 3.62
CA ALA A 11 -8.45 21.25 3.51
C ALA A 11 -6.94 21.46 3.76
N SER A 12 -6.23 20.50 4.37
CA SER A 12 -4.80 20.64 4.63
C SER A 12 -3.97 19.62 3.84
N ARG A 13 -3.40 20.08 2.73
CA ARG A 13 -2.43 19.34 1.91
C ARG A 13 -1.27 18.73 2.72
N GLY A 14 -1.00 19.23 3.93
CA GLY A 14 0.04 18.72 4.83
C GLY A 14 -0.36 17.53 5.70
N LEU A 15 -1.66 17.29 5.94
CA LEU A 15 -2.07 16.29 6.94
C LEU A 15 -1.92 14.86 6.42
N TYR A 16 -2.29 14.57 5.17
CA TYR A 16 -2.03 13.24 4.60
C TYR A 16 -0.52 12.96 4.50
N VAL A 17 0.30 13.97 4.18
CA VAL A 17 1.76 13.84 4.15
C VAL A 17 2.29 13.48 5.52
N ALA A 18 1.76 14.11 6.58
CA ALA A 18 2.12 13.79 7.96
C ALA A 18 1.70 12.36 8.35
N VAL A 19 0.51 11.91 7.96
CA VAL A 19 0.03 10.54 8.23
C VAL A 19 0.91 9.51 7.50
N VAL A 20 1.21 9.73 6.22
CA VAL A 20 2.09 8.84 5.44
C VAL A 20 3.51 8.84 6.02
N ALA A 21 4.06 10.00 6.36
CA ALA A 21 5.38 10.10 6.98
C ALA A 21 5.42 9.42 8.36
N CYS A 22 4.33 9.50 9.13
CA CYS A 22 4.18 8.78 10.40
C CYS A 22 4.21 7.27 10.17
N LEU A 23 3.42 6.75 9.22
CA LEU A 23 3.41 5.32 8.90
C LEU A 23 4.80 4.81 8.48
N VAL A 24 5.49 5.56 7.60
CA VAL A 24 6.87 5.22 7.19
C VAL A 24 7.80 5.11 8.40
N LYS A 25 7.73 6.06 9.34
CA LYS A 25 8.56 6.05 10.55
C LYS A 25 8.20 4.89 11.49
N LEU A 26 6.92 4.58 11.64
CA LEU A 26 6.47 3.46 12.48
C LEU A 26 7.00 2.14 11.92
N ILE A 27 6.86 1.91 10.61
CA ILE A 27 7.40 0.73 9.93
C ILE A 27 8.92 0.62 10.11
N GLN A 28 9.65 1.73 9.96
CA GLN A 28 11.11 1.74 10.14
C GLN A 28 11.54 1.46 11.58
N SER A 29 10.67 1.72 12.56
CA SER A 29 10.95 1.54 14.00
C SER A 29 10.48 0.20 14.55
N ASP A 30 9.64 -0.55 13.81
CA ASP A 30 9.04 -1.84 14.20
C ASP A 30 10.08 -2.89 14.62
N GLY A 31 11.31 -2.83 14.08
CA GLY A 31 12.41 -3.73 14.42
C GLY A 31 13.15 -3.42 15.72
N GLN A 32 12.88 -2.29 16.39
CA GLN A 32 13.67 -1.84 17.56
C GLN A 32 12.94 -1.90 18.90
N ASN A 33 11.62 -1.81 18.93
CA ASN A 33 10.82 -1.82 20.17
C ASN A 33 9.60 -2.72 19.98
N GLY A 34 9.49 -3.81 20.75
CA GLY A 34 8.45 -4.84 20.63
C GLY A 34 7.02 -4.42 21.03
N GLU A 35 6.67 -3.15 20.85
CA GLU A 35 5.38 -2.55 21.19
C GLU A 35 4.96 -1.71 19.96
N GLY A 36 4.33 -2.30 18.93
CA GLY A 36 4.21 -1.55 17.66
C GLY A 36 3.25 -2.01 16.57
N SER A 37 2.81 -3.27 16.51
CA SER A 37 1.98 -3.72 15.38
C SER A 37 0.63 -3.01 15.31
N GLY A 38 -0.06 -2.85 16.44
CA GLY A 38 -1.36 -2.17 16.50
C GLY A 38 -1.33 -0.73 16.00
N SER A 39 -0.28 0.04 16.32
CA SER A 39 -0.12 1.41 15.81
C SER A 39 0.15 1.46 14.31
N ILE A 40 0.84 0.46 13.75
CA ILE A 40 1.08 0.38 12.31
C ILE A 40 -0.23 0.07 11.59
N PHE A 41 -1.02 -0.90 12.07
CA PHE A 41 -2.33 -1.21 11.49
C PHE A 41 -3.27 0.01 11.52
N LEU A 42 -3.36 0.74 12.63
CA LEU A 42 -4.15 1.97 12.70
C LEU A 42 -3.69 3.06 11.71
N ALA A 43 -2.38 3.22 11.55
CA ALA A 43 -1.82 4.16 10.57
C ALA A 43 -2.08 3.69 9.12
N CYS A 44 -2.01 2.38 8.86
CA CYS A 44 -2.39 1.77 7.59
C CYS A 44 -3.88 2.03 7.27
N ASP A 45 -4.78 1.82 8.23
CA ASP A 45 -6.23 2.08 8.06
C ASP A 45 -6.49 3.55 7.71
N ALA A 46 -5.80 4.48 8.39
CA ALA A 46 -5.90 5.91 8.09
C ALA A 46 -5.46 6.22 6.65
N VAL A 47 -4.31 5.69 6.21
CA VAL A 47 -3.81 5.88 4.84
C VAL A 47 -4.75 5.25 3.81
N MET A 48 -5.23 4.04 4.05
CA MET A 48 -6.15 3.34 3.16
C MET A 48 -7.46 4.13 3.00
N ASN A 49 -8.03 4.62 4.10
CA ASN A 49 -9.23 5.45 4.08
C ASN A 49 -9.03 6.75 3.28
N ILE A 50 -7.88 7.41 3.42
CA ILE A 50 -7.52 8.59 2.61
C ILE A 50 -7.47 8.24 1.12
N LEU A 51 -6.82 7.12 0.76
CA LEU A 51 -6.70 6.67 -0.62
C LEU A 51 -8.05 6.27 -1.24
N LEU A 52 -8.94 5.66 -0.46
CA LEU A 52 -10.29 5.29 -0.90
C LEU A 52 -11.20 6.51 -1.10
N LYS A 53 -11.14 7.49 -0.18
CA LYS A 53 -11.97 8.70 -0.22
C LYS A 53 -11.37 9.86 -1.02
N ARG A 54 -10.21 9.66 -1.65
CA ARG A 54 -9.40 10.68 -2.33
C ARG A 54 -10.18 11.65 -3.25
N GLU A 55 -11.17 11.15 -3.99
CA GLU A 55 -11.98 11.95 -4.92
C GLU A 55 -12.92 12.90 -4.18
N GLN A 56 -13.41 12.49 -3.01
CA GLN A 56 -14.31 13.29 -2.17
C GLN A 56 -13.54 14.40 -1.43
N ILE A 57 -12.27 14.17 -1.13
CA ILE A 57 -11.44 15.07 -0.30
C ILE A 57 -10.47 15.95 -1.13
N GLY A 58 -10.59 16.00 -2.46
CA GLY A 58 -9.72 16.82 -3.30
C GLY A 58 -8.23 16.45 -3.23
N PHE A 59 -7.93 15.17 -2.98
CA PHE A 59 -6.59 14.68 -2.73
C PHE A 59 -5.67 14.82 -3.96
N SER A 60 -4.48 15.39 -3.74
CA SER A 60 -3.42 15.51 -4.74
C SER A 60 -2.23 14.65 -4.34
N MET A 61 -1.95 13.59 -5.09
CA MET A 61 -0.89 12.65 -4.76
C MET A 61 0.49 13.27 -4.98
N GLU A 62 1.33 13.24 -3.94
CA GLU A 62 2.75 13.59 -4.05
C GLU A 62 3.57 12.31 -4.26
N LEU A 63 4.08 12.11 -5.49
CA LEU A 63 4.68 10.84 -5.90
C LEU A 63 5.94 10.46 -5.09
N SER A 64 6.73 11.44 -4.63
CA SER A 64 7.86 11.25 -3.72
C SER A 64 7.43 10.64 -2.39
N THR A 65 6.39 11.19 -1.77
CA THR A 65 5.81 10.71 -0.51
C THR A 65 5.29 9.29 -0.66
N PHE A 66 4.53 9.00 -1.73
CA PHE A 66 3.98 7.66 -1.95
C PHE A 66 4.99 6.63 -2.43
N SER A 67 6.05 7.03 -3.14
CA SER A 67 7.15 6.12 -3.48
C SER A 67 7.92 5.67 -2.24
N SER A 68 8.11 6.57 -1.28
CA SER A 68 8.72 6.23 0.02
C SER A 68 7.83 5.29 0.84
N LEU A 69 6.51 5.51 0.79
CA LEU A 69 5.55 4.62 1.42
C LEU A 69 5.53 3.22 0.79
N LEU A 70 5.52 3.13 -0.55
CA LEU A 70 5.59 1.84 -1.25
C LEU A 70 6.81 1.04 -0.80
N MET A 71 7.98 1.68 -0.73
CA MET A 71 9.18 1.01 -0.24
C MET A 71 9.05 0.53 1.20
N ALA A 72 8.56 1.39 2.10
CA ALA A 72 8.37 1.02 3.50
C ALA A 72 7.41 -0.17 3.65
N LEU A 73 6.28 -0.16 2.94
CA LEU A 73 5.31 -1.26 2.98
C LEU A 73 5.88 -2.55 2.40
N THR A 74 6.61 -2.49 1.28
CA THR A 74 7.26 -3.68 0.72
C THR A 74 8.30 -4.26 1.66
N TYR A 75 9.07 -3.41 2.35
CA TYR A 75 10.03 -3.83 3.37
C TYR A 75 9.32 -4.45 4.58
N TRP A 76 8.24 -3.84 5.06
CA TRP A 76 7.47 -4.33 6.21
C TRP A 76 6.88 -5.72 5.98
N ALA A 77 6.41 -5.97 4.77
CA ALA A 77 5.85 -7.26 4.38
C ALA A 77 6.91 -8.28 3.95
N ASP A 78 8.13 -7.85 3.64
CA ASP A 78 9.21 -8.75 3.23
C ASP A 78 9.66 -9.64 4.39
N GLY A 79 9.64 -10.96 4.19
CA GLY A 79 9.96 -11.93 5.25
C GLY A 79 8.95 -12.05 6.40
N ASN A 80 7.94 -11.17 6.51
CA ASN A 80 6.89 -11.28 7.52
C ASN A 80 5.96 -12.46 7.20
N LYS A 81 5.63 -13.32 8.18
CA LYS A 81 4.76 -14.50 7.99
C LYS A 81 3.28 -14.23 8.29
N ASP A 82 2.95 -13.09 8.90
CA ASP A 82 1.58 -12.72 9.21
C ASP A 82 0.84 -12.31 7.94
N THR A 83 -0.17 -13.08 7.55
CA THR A 83 -1.02 -12.79 6.37
C THR A 83 -1.65 -11.41 6.48
N SER A 84 -2.06 -10.97 7.68
CA SER A 84 -2.69 -9.66 7.88
C SER A 84 -1.76 -8.51 7.48
N VAL A 85 -0.46 -8.63 7.79
CA VAL A 85 0.55 -7.65 7.39
C VAL A 85 0.72 -7.62 5.88
N VAL A 86 0.82 -8.79 5.25
CA VAL A 86 0.97 -8.91 3.79
C VAL A 86 -0.23 -8.30 3.07
N MET A 87 -1.45 -8.64 3.50
CA MET A 87 -2.69 -8.18 2.90
C MET A 87 -2.88 -6.67 3.09
N MET A 88 -2.56 -6.15 4.28
CA MET A 88 -2.62 -4.71 4.57
C MET A 88 -1.61 -3.92 3.72
N ALA A 89 -0.36 -4.40 3.63
CA ALA A 89 0.65 -3.75 2.80
C ALA A 89 0.28 -3.80 1.31
N ALA A 90 -0.15 -4.96 0.81
CA ALA A 90 -0.51 -5.16 -0.59
C ALA A 90 -1.73 -4.34 -1.01
N SER A 91 -2.74 -4.20 -0.15
CA SER A 91 -3.94 -3.39 -0.42
C SER A 91 -3.62 -1.90 -0.57
N ILE A 92 -2.81 -1.33 0.33
CA ILE A 92 -2.35 0.06 0.20
C ILE A 92 -1.49 0.23 -1.06
N CYS A 93 -0.57 -0.71 -1.34
CA CYS A 93 0.23 -0.68 -2.55
C CYS A 93 -0.65 -0.72 -3.81
N SER A 94 -1.68 -1.56 -3.85
CA SER A 94 -2.63 -1.67 -4.96
C SER A 94 -3.38 -0.37 -5.20
N LEU A 95 -3.83 0.30 -4.12
CA LEU A 95 -4.47 1.62 -4.22
C LEU A 95 -3.52 2.68 -4.77
N ILE A 96 -2.24 2.69 -4.37
CA ILE A 96 -1.27 3.65 -4.91
C ILE A 96 -1.00 3.37 -6.39
N CYS A 97 -0.81 2.11 -6.77
CA CYS A 97 -0.61 1.68 -8.16
C CYS A 97 -1.77 2.12 -9.07
N ASP A 98 -2.99 2.16 -8.53
CA ASP A 98 -4.17 2.60 -9.27
C ASP A 98 -4.09 4.05 -9.78
N PHE A 99 -3.21 4.90 -9.24
CA PHE A 99 -3.07 6.32 -9.65
C PHE A 99 -1.73 6.69 -10.25
N THR A 100 -0.85 5.71 -10.43
CA THR A 100 0.48 5.94 -11.00
C THR A 100 0.76 4.96 -12.12
N THR A 101 1.97 5.01 -12.66
CA THR A 101 2.48 4.08 -13.64
C THR A 101 3.87 3.60 -13.21
N GLU A 102 4.27 2.44 -13.72
CA GLU A 102 5.63 1.94 -13.51
C GLU A 102 6.68 2.97 -13.94
N GLU A 103 6.49 3.61 -15.10
CA GLU A 103 7.39 4.65 -15.60
C GLU A 103 7.46 5.87 -14.67
N ALA A 104 6.33 6.33 -14.13
CA ALA A 104 6.31 7.48 -13.22
C ALA A 104 7.04 7.18 -11.91
N LEU A 105 6.86 5.97 -11.37
CA LEU A 105 7.57 5.54 -10.16
C LEU A 105 9.08 5.43 -10.40
N LEU A 106 9.52 4.85 -11.51
CA LEU A 106 10.95 4.71 -11.84
C LEU A 106 11.66 6.06 -12.08
N LYS A 107 10.91 7.15 -12.31
CA LYS A 107 11.47 8.51 -12.36
C LYS A 107 11.73 9.10 -10.97
N GLN A 108 11.21 8.50 -9.89
CA GLN A 108 11.47 8.98 -8.54
C GLN A 108 12.89 8.57 -8.10
N PRO A 109 13.70 9.49 -7.56
CA PRO A 109 15.07 9.18 -7.12
C PRO A 109 15.17 8.03 -6.10
N SER A 110 14.12 7.86 -5.31
CA SER A 110 14.01 6.85 -4.27
C SER A 110 13.55 5.48 -4.77
N PHE A 111 13.00 5.36 -5.98
CA PHE A 111 12.33 4.13 -6.43
C PHE A 111 13.03 3.55 -7.66
N ASN A 112 13.49 2.30 -7.56
CA ASN A 112 14.27 1.65 -8.61
C ASN A 112 13.70 0.25 -8.96
N ASN A 113 14.38 -0.46 -9.87
CA ASN A 113 13.95 -1.80 -10.30
C ASN A 113 13.89 -2.82 -9.15
N SER A 114 14.73 -2.70 -8.11
CA SER A 114 14.66 -3.58 -6.94
C SER A 114 13.45 -3.27 -6.05
N SER A 115 13.07 -1.99 -5.94
CA SER A 115 11.82 -1.57 -5.29
C SER A 115 10.60 -2.13 -6.04
N LEU A 116 10.63 -2.05 -7.38
CA LEU A 116 9.58 -2.57 -8.24
C LEU A 116 9.44 -4.10 -8.17
N ASP A 117 10.55 -4.81 -8.13
CA ASP A 117 10.60 -6.27 -7.96
C ASP A 117 10.06 -6.70 -6.58
N SER A 118 10.38 -5.96 -5.53
CA SER A 118 9.82 -6.18 -4.18
C SER A 118 8.31 -5.95 -4.14
N LEU A 119 7.83 -4.90 -4.80
CA LEU A 119 6.41 -4.65 -5.01
C LEU A 119 5.75 -5.80 -5.79
N ALA A 120 6.38 -6.26 -6.87
CA ALA A 120 5.86 -7.35 -7.68
C ALA A 120 5.71 -8.65 -6.87
N ARG A 121 6.73 -9.00 -6.07
CA ARG A 121 6.69 -10.14 -5.15
C ARG A 121 5.58 -10.01 -4.11
N LEU A 122 5.43 -8.84 -3.50
CA LEU A 122 4.38 -8.59 -2.50
C LEU A 122 2.99 -8.83 -3.10
N ILE A 123 2.71 -8.24 -4.27
CA ILE A 123 1.42 -8.41 -4.95
C ILE A 123 1.19 -9.87 -5.33
N ALA A 124 2.18 -10.54 -5.93
CA ALA A 124 2.07 -11.96 -6.30
C ALA A 124 1.78 -12.83 -5.08
N ARG A 125 2.54 -12.63 -3.99
CA ARG A 125 2.35 -13.34 -2.73
C ARG A 125 0.94 -13.14 -2.15
N SER A 126 0.40 -11.92 -2.20
CA SER A 126 -0.95 -11.64 -1.71
C SER A 126 -2.04 -12.32 -2.57
N LEU A 127 -1.88 -12.33 -3.90
CA LEU A 127 -2.82 -12.97 -4.82
C LEU A 127 -2.75 -14.50 -4.79
N SER A 128 -1.62 -15.07 -4.37
CA SER A 128 -1.45 -16.51 -4.16
C SER A 128 -1.90 -16.99 -2.77
N SER A 129 -2.37 -16.09 -1.89
CA SER A 129 -2.83 -16.48 -0.56
C SER A 129 -4.08 -17.37 -0.67
N SER A 130 -4.09 -18.49 0.07
CA SER A 130 -5.13 -19.50 -0.03
C SER A 130 -6.29 -19.20 0.93
N GLY A 131 -7.49 -19.72 0.65
CA GLY A 131 -8.66 -19.54 1.50
C GLY A 131 -8.51 -20.04 2.95
N GLN A 132 -7.50 -20.87 3.25
CA GLN A 132 -7.21 -21.31 4.62
C GLN A 132 -6.40 -20.27 5.43
N ASP A 133 -5.68 -19.39 4.74
CA ASP A 133 -4.87 -18.32 5.34
C ASP A 133 -5.65 -17.00 5.49
N ILE A 134 -6.86 -16.94 4.93
CA ILE A 134 -7.70 -15.74 4.83
C ILE A 134 -8.79 -15.80 5.90
N THR A 135 -8.77 -14.79 6.77
CA THR A 135 -9.89 -14.44 7.67
C THR A 135 -10.87 -13.52 6.95
N SER A 136 -12.08 -13.33 7.50
CA SER A 136 -13.09 -12.40 6.97
C SER A 136 -12.51 -10.99 6.73
N ASP A 137 -11.68 -10.48 7.65
CA ASP A 137 -11.10 -9.13 7.55
C ASP A 137 -10.07 -9.04 6.40
N THR A 138 -9.40 -10.15 6.09
CA THR A 138 -8.43 -10.22 4.97
C THR A 138 -9.08 -10.58 3.63
N GLU A 139 -10.33 -11.05 3.62
CA GLU A 139 -11.08 -11.38 2.41
C GLU A 139 -11.43 -10.10 1.63
N ASP A 140 -11.94 -9.09 2.33
CA ASP A 140 -12.20 -7.76 1.76
C ASP A 140 -10.93 -7.13 1.18
N LEU A 141 -9.78 -7.32 1.86
CA LEU A 141 -8.48 -6.87 1.38
C LEU A 141 -8.05 -7.62 0.12
N LEU A 142 -8.29 -8.94 0.04
CA LEU A 142 -7.99 -9.73 -1.16
C LEU A 142 -8.82 -9.26 -2.35
N GLU A 143 -10.11 -9.01 -2.15
CA GLU A 143 -10.99 -8.49 -3.20
C GLU A 143 -10.50 -7.13 -3.69
N LEU A 144 -10.15 -6.22 -2.77
CA LEU A 144 -9.57 -4.92 -3.09
C LEU A 144 -8.28 -5.05 -3.90
N ILE A 145 -7.37 -5.94 -3.50
CA ILE A 145 -6.11 -6.19 -4.21
C ILE A 145 -6.39 -6.73 -5.62
N THR A 146 -7.28 -7.73 -5.74
CA THR A 146 -7.61 -8.40 -6.99
C THR A 146 -8.28 -7.44 -7.98
N ALA A 147 -9.25 -6.65 -7.51
CA ALA A 147 -9.92 -5.64 -8.30
C ALA A 147 -8.95 -4.54 -8.73
N GLY A 148 -8.08 -4.07 -7.82
CA GLY A 148 -7.02 -3.11 -8.13
C GLY A 148 -6.06 -3.63 -9.19
N TYR A 149 -5.48 -4.82 -8.97
CA TYR A 149 -4.55 -5.44 -9.92
C TYR A 149 -5.16 -5.52 -11.33
N SER A 150 -6.43 -5.88 -11.44
CA SER A 150 -7.13 -5.91 -12.73
C SER A 150 -7.20 -4.55 -13.42
N ARG A 151 -7.29 -3.45 -12.66
CA ARG A 151 -7.33 -2.06 -13.18
C ARG A 151 -5.95 -1.51 -13.54
N TRP A 152 -4.89 -1.86 -12.81
CA TRP A 152 -3.56 -1.24 -12.99
C TRP A 152 -2.49 -2.13 -13.61
N LYS A 153 -2.68 -3.46 -13.72
CA LYS A 153 -1.65 -4.39 -14.24
C LYS A 153 -1.02 -3.99 -15.58
N ASP A 154 -1.80 -3.42 -16.49
CA ASP A 154 -1.31 -3.04 -17.82
C ASP A 154 -0.41 -1.79 -17.78
N ARG A 155 -0.48 -0.99 -16.72
CA ARG A 155 0.44 0.14 -16.43
C ARG A 155 1.72 -0.32 -15.71
N PHE A 156 1.78 -1.59 -15.32
CA PHE A 156 2.87 -2.20 -14.55
C PHE A 156 3.34 -3.52 -15.20
N PRO A 157 4.00 -3.44 -16.38
CA PRO A 157 4.44 -4.63 -17.11
C PRO A 157 5.37 -5.55 -16.31
N THR A 158 6.20 -5.03 -15.41
CA THR A 158 7.08 -5.86 -14.57
C THR A 158 6.28 -6.68 -13.58
N VAL A 159 5.32 -6.04 -12.89
CA VAL A 159 4.44 -6.74 -11.93
C VAL A 159 3.56 -7.76 -12.63
N LYS A 160 3.05 -7.43 -13.81
CA LYS A 160 2.24 -8.35 -14.63
C LYS A 160 3.01 -9.63 -15.00
N LYS A 161 4.28 -9.50 -15.39
CA LYS A 161 5.14 -10.65 -15.73
C LYS A 161 5.35 -11.58 -14.53
N HIS A 162 5.67 -11.03 -13.36
CA HIS A 162 5.84 -11.82 -12.14
C HIS A 162 4.61 -12.64 -11.79
N ASN A 163 3.42 -12.05 -11.90
CA ASN A 163 2.16 -12.72 -11.58
C ASN A 163 1.78 -13.78 -12.62
N CYS A 164 2.06 -13.56 -13.91
CA CYS A 164 1.88 -14.60 -14.93
C CYS A 164 2.79 -15.82 -14.69
N SER A 165 4.04 -15.60 -14.23
CA SER A 165 4.97 -16.68 -13.93
C SER A 165 4.66 -17.43 -12.62
N ALA A 166 3.99 -16.79 -11.66
CA ALA A 166 3.60 -17.43 -10.39
C ALA A 166 2.34 -18.31 -10.50
N MET A 167 1.54 -18.15 -11.57
CA MET A 167 0.30 -18.91 -11.81
C MET A 167 0.49 -20.11 -12.76
N THR A 168 1.74 -20.44 -13.14
CA THR A 168 2.09 -21.59 -14.00
C THR A 168 2.83 -22.64 -13.17
#